data_AF-A0A7C6AD77-F1
#
_entry.id   AF-A0A7C6AD77-F1
#
_cell.length_a   1.000
_cell.length_b   1.000
_cell.length_c   1.000
_cell.angle_alpha   90.00
_cell.angle_beta   90.00
_cell.angle_gamma   90.00
#
_symmetry.space_group_name_H-M   'P 1'
#
loop_
_entity.id
_entity.type
_entity.pdbx_description
1 polymer ?
#
loop_
_entity_poly.entity_id
_entity_poly.type
_entity_poly.pdbx_seq_one_letter_code
_entity_poly.pdbx_strand_id
1 'polypeptide(L)'
;DVLILDYVMPGMSGLNVLQKMYELKIDTAVIMITGAGSEYIAVEAMKLGAYDYVRKDLFDINHLPTLINSVYERYLFKKERELQDNLRKHHEQTLATAELMRNYISISTQLLNTTLAAISMIIEDTEKGLQLDLPSETQNFIKEAYSSIKESYQIISFGTKSLLELTRVIYNRLESSVHVQKDIEELDTKIKLLEEKLAV
;
A
#
# COMPACT_ATOMS: atom_id res chain seq x y z
N ASP A 1 -10.81 -6.54 -24.95
CA ASP A 1 -10.67 -5.45 -23.97
C ASP A 1 -11.78 -4.39 -24.02
N VAL A 2 -12.48 -4.23 -25.15
CA VAL A 2 -13.74 -3.47 -25.23
C VAL A 2 -14.85 -4.42 -25.70
N LEU A 3 -16.00 -4.39 -25.04
CA LEU A 3 -17.21 -5.12 -25.42
C LEU A 3 -18.15 -4.17 -26.17
N ILE A 4 -18.56 -4.58 -27.37
CA ILE A 4 -19.66 -3.94 -28.09
C ILE A 4 -20.92 -4.75 -27.80
N LEU A 5 -21.96 -4.07 -27.31
CA LEU A 5 -23.17 -4.73 -26.81
C LEU A 5 -24.41 -4.16 -27.50
N ASP A 6 -25.21 -5.02 -28.11
CA ASP A 6 -26.52 -4.59 -28.62
C ASP A 6 -27.52 -4.43 -27.48
N TYR A 7 -28.41 -3.44 -27.58
CA TYR A 7 -29.51 -3.29 -26.63
C TYR A 7 -30.61 -4.34 -26.89
N VAL A 8 -30.98 -4.55 -28.15
CA VAL A 8 -32.08 -5.45 -28.53
C VAL A 8 -31.51 -6.80 -28.95
N MET A 9 -31.64 -7.79 -28.07
CA MET A 9 -31.26 -9.17 -28.38
C MET A 9 -32.37 -10.13 -27.96
N PRO A 10 -32.58 -11.25 -28.69
CA PRO A 10 -33.53 -12.27 -28.26
C PRO A 10 -33.19 -12.81 -26.87
N GLY A 11 -34.18 -12.81 -25.97
CA GLY A 11 -34.07 -13.38 -24.63
C GLY A 11 -33.59 -12.42 -23.53
N MET A 12 -32.60 -11.56 -23.79
CA MET A 12 -32.05 -10.65 -22.79
C MET A 12 -31.67 -9.29 -23.40
N SER A 13 -31.98 -8.19 -22.71
CA SER A 13 -31.56 -6.85 -23.18
C SER A 13 -30.10 -6.56 -22.84
N GLY A 14 -29.49 -5.63 -23.58
CA GLY A 14 -28.14 -5.14 -23.27
C GLY A 14 -28.03 -4.53 -21.86
N LEU A 15 -29.09 -3.90 -21.34
CA LEU A 15 -29.10 -3.40 -19.96
C LEU A 15 -29.03 -4.54 -18.93
N ASN A 16 -29.72 -5.66 -19.18
CA ASN A 16 -29.64 -6.82 -18.30
C ASN A 16 -28.24 -7.45 -18.33
N VAL A 17 -27.56 -7.45 -19.47
CA VAL A 17 -26.17 -7.90 -19.58
C VAL A 17 -25.25 -6.99 -18.77
N LEU A 18 -25.37 -5.67 -18.89
CA LEU A 18 -24.60 -4.71 -18.08
C LEU A 18 -24.82 -4.92 -16.59
N GLN A 19 -26.07 -5.07 -16.16
CA GLN A 19 -26.40 -5.33 -14.77
C GLN A 19 -25.73 -6.61 -14.28
N LYS A 20 -25.79 -7.69 -15.07
CA LYS A 20 -25.17 -8.96 -14.71
C LYS A 20 -23.64 -8.88 -14.69
N MET A 21 -23.03 -8.12 -15.59
CA MET A 21 -21.59 -7.85 -15.57
C MET A 21 -21.19 -7.10 -14.30
N TYR A 22 -21.96 -6.11 -13.89
CA TYR A 22 -21.76 -5.38 -12.64
C TYR A 22 -21.84 -6.32 -11.41
N GLU A 23 -22.88 -7.15 -11.33
CA GLU A 23 -23.06 -8.12 -10.24
C GLU A 23 -21.92 -9.15 -10.18
N LEU A 24 -21.44 -9.60 -11.34
CA LEU A 24 -20.32 -10.54 -11.45
C LEU A 24 -18.94 -9.88 -11.34
N LYS A 25 -18.89 -8.55 -11.14
CA LYS A 25 -17.66 -7.74 -11.09
C LYS A 25 -16.77 -7.92 -12.32
N ILE A 26 -17.38 -8.04 -13.49
CA ILE A 26 -16.66 -8.11 -14.77
C ILE A 26 -16.22 -6.70 -15.14
N ASP A 27 -14.92 -6.44 -15.01
CA ASP A 27 -14.29 -5.17 -15.36
C ASP A 27 -13.91 -5.16 -16.84
N THR A 28 -14.76 -4.57 -17.67
CA THR A 28 -14.54 -4.43 -19.13
C THR A 28 -15.25 -3.19 -19.63
N ALA A 29 -14.60 -2.43 -20.53
CA ALA A 29 -15.21 -1.27 -21.14
C ALA A 29 -16.33 -1.70 -22.08
N VAL A 30 -17.55 -1.20 -21.88
CA VAL A 30 -18.71 -1.55 -22.71
C VAL A 30 -19.20 -0.36 -23.53
N ILE A 31 -19.35 -0.55 -24.84
CA ILE A 31 -20.03 0.37 -25.75
C ILE A 31 -21.38 -0.25 -26.10
N MET A 32 -22.47 0.40 -25.71
CA MET A 32 -23.80 -0.06 -26.11
C MET A 32 -24.17 0.51 -27.48
N ILE A 33 -24.68 -0.32 -28.38
CA ILE A 33 -25.05 0.07 -29.74
C ILE A 33 -26.49 -0.36 -30.01
N THR A 34 -27.38 0.52 -30.45
CA THR A 34 -28.79 0.17 -30.72
C THR A 34 -29.40 0.90 -31.91
N GLY A 35 -30.28 0.23 -32.65
CA GLY A 35 -31.06 0.86 -33.73
C GLY A 35 -32.42 1.41 -33.27
N ALA A 36 -32.88 1.09 -32.07
CA ALA A 36 -34.19 1.45 -31.54
C ALA A 36 -34.09 1.87 -30.06
N GLY A 37 -33.34 2.92 -29.79
CA GLY A 37 -33.09 3.40 -28.43
C GLY A 37 -33.53 4.84 -28.21
N SER A 38 -33.89 5.15 -26.97
CA SER A 38 -34.25 6.49 -26.50
C SER A 38 -33.14 7.08 -25.64
N GLU A 39 -33.19 8.39 -25.40
CA GLU A 39 -32.29 9.07 -24.44
C GLU A 39 -32.36 8.42 -23.05
N TYR A 40 -33.54 7.97 -22.65
CA TYR A 40 -33.73 7.25 -21.38
C TYR A 40 -32.87 5.97 -21.30
N ILE A 41 -32.82 5.18 -22.37
CA ILE A 41 -32.00 3.95 -22.40
C ILE A 41 -30.50 4.29 -22.34
N ALA A 42 -30.07 5.35 -23.03
CA ALA A 42 -28.69 5.81 -22.97
C ALA A 42 -28.29 6.20 -21.53
N VAL A 43 -29.14 6.95 -20.83
CA VAL A 43 -28.91 7.33 -19.44
C VAL A 43 -28.81 6.11 -18.52
N GLU A 44 -29.71 5.13 -18.67
CA GLU A 44 -29.66 3.90 -17.87
C GLU A 44 -28.41 3.06 -18.18
N ALA A 45 -27.99 2.96 -19.45
CA ALA A 45 -26.75 2.28 -19.82
C ALA A 45 -25.52 2.93 -19.15
N MET A 46 -25.44 4.26 -19.14
CA MET A 46 -24.35 5.00 -18.50
C MET A 46 -24.34 4.79 -16.98
N LYS A 47 -25.51 4.81 -16.32
CA LYS A 47 -25.62 4.53 -14.89
C LYS A 47 -25.14 3.12 -14.53
N LEU A 48 -25.39 2.15 -15.40
CA LEU A 48 -24.94 0.76 -15.24
C LEU A 48 -23.47 0.54 -15.64
N GLY A 49 -22.73 1.60 -16.00
CA GLY A 49 -21.30 1.53 -16.25
C GLY A 49 -20.90 1.32 -17.71
N ALA A 50 -21.80 1.53 -18.67
CA ALA A 50 -21.38 1.67 -20.07
C ALA A 50 -20.42 2.87 -20.20
N TYR A 51 -19.38 2.70 -21.00
CA TYR A 51 -18.42 3.76 -21.30
C TYR A 51 -18.93 4.69 -22.40
N ASP A 52 -19.72 4.14 -23.32
CA ASP A 52 -20.37 4.88 -24.39
C ASP A 52 -21.67 4.23 -24.87
N TYR A 53 -22.49 5.01 -25.57
CA TYR A 53 -23.75 4.60 -26.16
C TYR A 53 -23.90 5.19 -27.56
N VAL A 54 -24.18 4.33 -28.54
CA VAL A 54 -24.25 4.67 -29.95
C VAL A 54 -25.59 4.28 -30.54
N ARG A 55 -26.20 5.20 -31.29
CA ARG A 55 -27.36 4.91 -32.12
C ARG A 55 -26.93 4.47 -33.51
N LYS A 56 -27.26 3.23 -33.90
CA LYS A 56 -26.89 2.63 -35.20
C LYS A 56 -27.37 3.47 -36.38
N ASP A 57 -28.53 4.09 -36.26
CA ASP A 57 -29.15 4.90 -37.31
C ASP A 57 -28.52 6.29 -37.46
N LEU A 58 -27.76 6.75 -36.47
CA LEU A 58 -27.10 8.06 -36.44
C LEU A 58 -25.57 7.97 -36.44
N PHE A 59 -25.02 6.76 -36.58
CA PHE A 59 -23.59 6.51 -36.46
C PHE A 59 -23.02 5.98 -37.77
N ASP A 60 -22.02 6.69 -38.28
CA ASP A 60 -21.22 6.18 -39.39
C ASP A 60 -20.22 5.14 -38.87
N ILE A 61 -20.39 3.91 -39.36
CA ILE A 61 -19.59 2.75 -38.97
C ILE A 61 -18.08 2.95 -39.23
N ASN A 62 -17.70 3.84 -40.15
CA ASN A 62 -16.30 4.17 -40.39
C ASN A 62 -15.62 4.81 -39.16
N HIS A 63 -16.39 5.40 -38.24
CA HIS A 63 -15.89 5.97 -37.00
C HIS A 63 -15.78 4.94 -35.85
N LEU A 64 -16.26 3.70 -36.04
CA LEU A 64 -16.22 2.68 -35.01
C LEU A 64 -14.80 2.39 -34.48
N PRO A 65 -13.75 2.28 -35.31
CA PRO A 65 -12.40 2.06 -34.82
C PRO A 65 -11.91 3.19 -33.91
N THR A 66 -12.19 4.45 -34.28
CA THR A 66 -11.81 5.63 -33.49
C THR A 66 -12.55 5.64 -32.15
N LEU A 67 -13.85 5.32 -32.16
CA LEU A 67 -14.65 5.22 -30.94
C LEU A 67 -14.12 4.14 -29.99
N ILE A 68 -13.85 2.94 -30.52
CA ILE A 68 -13.29 1.83 -29.72
C ILE A 68 -11.97 2.24 -29.08
N ASN A 69 -11.07 2.87 -29.84
CA ASN A 69 -9.78 3.32 -29.30
C ASN A 69 -9.97 4.36 -28.19
N SER A 70 -10.82 5.36 -28.41
CA SER A 70 -11.09 6.39 -27.39
C SER A 70 -11.67 5.80 -26.10
N VAL A 71 -12.61 4.86 -26.23
CA VAL A 71 -13.20 4.16 -25.07
C VAL A 71 -12.16 3.29 -24.36
N TYR A 72 -11.31 2.60 -25.13
CA TYR A 72 -10.25 1.78 -24.57
C TYR A 72 -9.22 2.61 -23.81
N GLU A 73 -8.78 3.75 -24.37
CA GLU A 73 -7.88 4.68 -23.70
C GLU A 73 -8.50 5.21 -22.40
N ARG A 74 -9.77 5.64 -22.41
CA ARG A 74 -10.48 6.06 -21.20
C ARG A 74 -10.54 4.96 -20.14
N TYR A 75 -10.72 3.71 -20.56
CA TYR A 75 -10.69 2.55 -19.67
C TYR A 75 -9.30 2.33 -19.06
N LEU A 76 -8.24 2.36 -19.88
CA LEU A 76 -6.86 2.23 -19.41
C LEU A 76 -6.49 3.34 -18.42
N PHE A 77 -6.81 4.60 -18.72
CA PHE A 77 -6.55 5.72 -17.81
C PHE A 77 -7.27 5.57 -16.46
N LYS A 78 -8.51 5.07 -16.47
CA LYS A 78 -9.25 4.80 -15.22
C LYS A 78 -8.55 3.70 -14.42
N LYS A 79 -8.16 2.60 -15.08
CA LYS A 79 -7.51 1.45 -14.46
C LYS A 79 -6.14 1.80 -13.88
N GLU A 80 -5.36 2.59 -14.61
CA GLU A 80 -4.07 3.11 -14.15
C GLU A 80 -4.23 3.97 -12.90
N ARG A 81 -5.20 4.89 -12.89
CA ARG A 81 -5.51 5.71 -11.72
C ARG A 81 -5.92 4.86 -10.51
N GLU A 82 -6.80 3.87 -10.71
CA GLU A 82 -7.21 2.97 -9.63
C GLU A 82 -6.03 2.16 -9.06
N LEU A 83 -5.13 1.70 -9.93
CA LEU A 83 -3.92 1.01 -9.51
C LEU A 83 -2.99 1.94 -8.71
N GLN A 84 -2.76 3.16 -9.19
CA GLN A 84 -1.96 4.17 -8.49
C GLN A 84 -2.55 4.50 -7.11
N ASP A 85 -3.87 4.71 -7.03
CA ASP A 85 -4.55 4.97 -5.76
C ASP A 85 -4.43 3.80 -4.77
N ASN A 86 -4.53 2.56 -5.26
CA ASN A 86 -4.35 1.36 -4.43
C ASN A 86 -2.91 1.21 -3.95
N LEU A 87 -1.93 1.46 -4.82
CA LEU A 87 -0.51 1.46 -4.45
C LEU A 87 -0.22 2.54 -3.40
N ARG A 88 -0.77 3.76 -3.57
CA ARG A 88 -0.63 4.84 -2.59
C ARG A 88 -1.16 4.43 -1.22
N LYS A 89 -2.38 3.88 -1.15
CA LYS A 89 -2.98 3.40 0.11
C LYS A 89 -2.13 2.32 0.78
N HIS A 90 -1.65 1.33 0.01
CA HIS A 90 -0.77 0.30 0.55
C HIS A 90 0.55 0.86 1.06
N HIS A 91 1.10 1.85 0.36
CA HIS A 91 2.34 2.50 0.76
C HIS A 91 2.17 3.31 2.05
N GLU A 92 1.10 4.12 2.16
CA GLU A 92 0.74 4.85 3.39
C GLU A 92 0.57 3.92 4.58
N GLN A 93 -0.11 2.78 4.41
CA GLN A 93 -0.27 1.75 5.45
C GLN A 93 1.08 1.14 5.86
N THR A 94 1.97 0.92 4.89
CA THR A 94 3.31 0.37 5.16
C THR A 94 4.13 1.35 6.00
N LEU A 95 4.08 2.65 5.69
CA LEU A 95 4.74 3.67 6.50
C LEU A 95 4.17 3.76 7.92
N ALA A 96 2.84 3.82 8.07
CA ALA A 96 2.22 3.85 9.38
C ALA A 96 2.62 2.63 10.23
N THR A 97 2.69 1.44 9.61
CA THR A 97 3.14 0.22 10.28
C THR A 97 4.61 0.29 10.68
N ALA A 98 5.48 0.81 9.80
CA ALA A 98 6.90 0.99 10.09
C ALA A 98 7.14 1.99 11.23
N GLU A 99 6.34 3.06 11.30
CA GLU A 99 6.40 4.05 12.39
C GLU A 99 5.98 3.43 13.73
N LEU A 100 4.91 2.64 13.75
CA LEU A 100 4.51 1.88 14.94
C LEU A 100 5.60 0.92 15.41
N MET A 101 6.22 0.18 14.49
CA MET A 101 7.35 -0.71 14.80
C MET A 101 8.54 0.06 15.37
N ARG A 102 8.89 1.21 14.79
CA ARG A 102 9.96 2.08 15.29
C ARG A 102 9.71 2.51 16.73
N ASN A 103 8.49 2.97 17.02
CA ASN A 103 8.10 3.38 18.36
C ASN A 103 8.16 2.21 19.35
N TYR A 104 7.63 1.04 18.97
CA TYR A 104 7.65 -0.15 19.82
C TYR A 104 9.08 -0.62 20.13
N ILE A 105 9.96 -0.67 19.12
CA ILE A 105 11.36 -1.08 19.29
C ILE A 105 12.11 -0.08 20.17
N SER A 106 11.85 1.22 20.01
CA SER A 106 12.45 2.26 20.86
C SER A 106 12.06 2.08 22.33
N ILE A 107 10.76 1.93 22.63
CA ILE A 107 10.24 1.73 23.99
C ILE A 107 10.79 0.43 24.58
N SER A 108 10.74 -0.66 23.82
CA SER A 108 11.24 -1.97 24.28
C SER A 108 12.73 -1.94 24.59
N THR A 109 13.51 -1.25 23.76
CA THR A 109 14.96 -1.06 23.97
C THR A 109 15.23 -0.25 25.24
N GLN A 110 14.47 0.85 25.46
CA GLN A 110 14.59 1.64 26.67
C GLN A 110 14.27 0.81 27.92
N LEU A 111 13.14 0.08 27.91
CA LEU A 111 12.73 -0.79 29.01
C LEU A 111 13.78 -1.85 29.30
N LEU A 112 14.31 -2.52 28.27
CA LEU A 112 15.38 -3.51 28.42
C LEU A 112 16.61 -2.89 29.06
N ASN A 113 17.08 -1.73 28.57
CA ASN A 113 18.24 -1.05 29.15
C ASN A 113 18.02 -0.65 30.61
N THR A 114 16.84 -0.16 30.98
CA THR A 114 16.51 0.19 32.36
C THR A 114 16.49 -1.04 33.27
N THR A 115 15.83 -2.12 32.82
CA THR A 115 15.75 -3.38 33.59
C THR A 115 17.12 -3.99 33.80
N LEU A 116 17.95 -3.98 32.75
CA LEU A 116 19.29 -4.51 32.80
C LEU A 116 20.22 -3.68 33.70
N ALA A 117 20.10 -2.35 33.66
CA ALA A 117 20.85 -1.47 34.57
C ALA A 117 20.50 -1.74 36.04
N ALA A 118 19.23 -1.97 36.35
CA ALA A 118 18.79 -2.34 37.69
C ALA A 118 19.37 -3.70 38.13
N ILE A 119 19.37 -4.70 37.24
CA ILE A 119 20.00 -6.00 37.51
C ILE A 119 21.49 -5.82 37.76
N SER A 120 22.22 -5.10 36.90
CA SER A 120 23.65 -4.84 37.10
C SER A 120 23.94 -4.15 38.43
N MET A 121 23.12 -3.18 38.83
CA MET A 121 23.25 -2.48 40.11
C MET A 121 23.05 -3.43 41.30
N ILE A 122 22.02 -4.29 41.26
CA ILE A 122 21.79 -5.30 42.31
C ILE A 122 22.98 -6.23 42.40
N ILE A 123 23.49 -6.71 41.27
CA ILE A 123 24.59 -7.67 41.28
C ILE A 123 25.89 -7.01 41.81
N GLU A 124 26.21 -5.77 41.42
CA GLU A 124 27.38 -5.04 41.98
C GLU A 124 27.27 -4.82 43.48
N ASP A 125 26.08 -4.50 43.99
CA ASP A 125 25.85 -4.31 45.43
C ASP A 125 26.00 -5.64 46.19
N THR A 126 25.49 -6.73 45.60
CA THR A 126 25.63 -8.09 46.13
C THR A 126 27.10 -8.51 46.17
N GLU A 127 27.88 -8.25 45.11
CA GLU A 127 29.32 -8.57 45.05
C GLU A 127 30.14 -7.81 46.12
N LYS A 128 29.82 -6.54 46.36
CA LYS A 128 30.45 -5.75 47.43
C LYS A 128 30.11 -6.29 48.82
N GLY A 129 28.86 -6.68 49.04
CA GLY A 129 28.43 -7.31 50.29
C GLY A 129 29.08 -8.69 50.54
N LEU A 130 29.38 -9.42 49.46
CA LEU A 130 30.03 -10.73 49.48
C LEU A 130 31.50 -10.74 49.90
N GLN A 131 32.13 -9.57 50.04
CA GLN A 131 33.48 -9.46 50.60
C GLN A 131 33.55 -9.74 52.12
N LEU A 132 32.41 -10.02 52.76
CA LEU A 132 32.30 -10.42 54.16
C LEU A 132 32.11 -11.96 54.26
N ASP A 133 33.18 -12.67 54.63
CA ASP A 133 33.19 -14.05 55.19
C ASP A 133 32.46 -15.18 54.42
N LEU A 134 32.67 -15.31 53.11
CA LEU A 134 32.16 -16.45 52.34
C LEU A 134 33.25 -17.45 51.93
N PRO A 135 32.95 -18.77 51.95
CA PRO A 135 33.86 -19.79 51.45
C PRO A 135 34.28 -19.52 50.00
N SER A 136 35.55 -19.78 49.68
CA SER A 136 36.16 -19.50 48.37
C SER A 136 35.45 -20.20 47.20
N GLU A 137 34.87 -21.37 47.43
CA GLU A 137 34.08 -22.10 46.44
C GLU A 137 32.78 -21.36 46.08
N THR A 138 32.12 -20.77 47.08
CA THR A 138 30.92 -19.94 46.91
C THR A 138 31.24 -18.62 46.23
N GLN A 139 32.38 -17.99 46.56
CA GLN A 139 32.85 -16.78 45.88
C GLN A 139 33.13 -17.03 44.39
N ASN A 140 33.75 -18.16 44.05
CA ASN A 140 34.04 -18.51 42.65
C ASN A 140 32.76 -18.76 41.85
N PHE A 141 31.81 -19.52 42.39
CA PHE A 141 30.51 -19.75 41.75
C PHE A 141 29.77 -18.44 41.45
N ILE A 142 29.80 -17.49 42.40
CA ILE A 142 29.13 -16.19 42.24
C ILE A 142 29.85 -15.31 41.22
N LYS A 143 31.18 -15.33 41.16
CA LYS A 143 31.95 -14.64 40.11
C LYS A 143 31.66 -15.18 38.70
N GLU A 144 31.56 -16.50 38.55
CA GLU A 144 31.21 -17.10 37.26
C GLU A 144 29.79 -16.73 36.82
N ALA A 145 28.83 -16.80 37.74
CA ALA A 145 27.45 -16.34 37.49
C ALA A 145 27.40 -14.86 37.11
N TYR A 146 28.16 -14.01 37.80
CA TYR A 146 28.30 -12.59 37.48
C TYR A 146 28.80 -12.37 36.06
N SER A 147 29.91 -13.05 35.70
CA SER A 147 30.52 -12.93 34.39
C SER A 147 29.53 -13.32 33.28
N SER A 148 28.80 -14.42 33.48
CA SER A 148 27.81 -14.90 32.52
C SER A 148 26.63 -13.93 32.34
N ILE A 149 26.13 -13.33 33.42
CA ILE A 149 25.06 -12.32 33.35
C ILE A 149 25.55 -11.06 32.63
N LYS A 150 26.77 -10.60 32.91
CA LYS A 150 27.37 -9.45 32.26
C LYS A 150 27.57 -9.66 30.76
N GLU A 151 28.00 -10.85 30.36
CA GLU A 151 28.17 -11.22 28.95
C GLU A 151 26.81 -11.27 28.22
N SER A 152 25.80 -11.87 28.86
CA SER A 152 24.43 -11.89 28.34
C SER A 152 23.83 -10.48 28.18
N TYR A 153 24.10 -9.58 29.14
CA TYR A 153 23.71 -8.16 29.06
C TYR A 153 24.28 -7.49 27.80
N GLN A 154 25.59 -7.66 27.55
CA GLN A 154 26.25 -7.04 26.40
C GLN A 154 25.64 -7.52 25.08
N ILE A 155 25.34 -8.81 24.97
CA ILE A 155 24.70 -9.39 23.78
C ILE A 155 23.30 -8.78 23.56
N ILE A 156 22.47 -8.72 24.60
CA ILE A 156 21.11 -8.17 24.50
C ILE A 156 21.13 -6.67 24.18
N SER A 157 22.02 -5.91 24.83
CA SER A 157 22.17 -4.46 24.56
C SER A 157 22.68 -4.20 23.14
N PHE A 158 23.63 -5.00 22.65
CA PHE A 158 24.08 -4.91 21.26
C PHE A 158 22.94 -5.25 20.28
N GLY A 159 22.24 -6.36 20.49
CA GLY A 159 21.14 -6.79 19.62
C GLY A 159 20.01 -5.76 19.53
N THR A 160 19.63 -5.15 20.65
CA THR A 160 18.61 -4.08 20.68
C THR A 160 19.04 -2.83 19.92
N LYS A 161 20.29 -2.38 20.08
CA LYS A 161 20.85 -1.26 19.30
C LYS A 161 20.88 -1.58 17.80
N SER A 162 21.29 -2.78 17.42
CA SER A 162 21.30 -3.20 16.00
C SER A 162 19.90 -3.21 15.40
N LEU A 163 18.89 -3.72 16.12
CA LEU A 163 17.50 -3.69 15.67
C LEU A 163 16.96 -2.26 15.52
N LEU A 164 17.33 -1.36 16.44
CA LEU A 164 16.94 0.04 16.36
C LEU A 164 17.54 0.72 15.11
N GLU A 165 18.83 0.50 14.83
CA GLU A 165 19.49 1.03 13.63
C GLU A 165 18.91 0.44 12.34
N LEU A 166 18.64 -0.88 12.29
CA LEU A 166 17.96 -1.49 11.15
C LEU A 166 16.58 -0.88 10.91
N THR A 167 15.82 -0.65 11.98
CA THR A 167 14.49 -0.02 11.88
C THR A 167 14.61 1.43 11.40
N ARG A 168 15.65 2.15 11.82
CA ARG A 168 15.95 3.49 11.33
C ARG A 168 16.23 3.49 9.83
N VAL A 169 17.10 2.60 9.37
CA VAL A 169 17.47 2.44 7.95
C VAL A 169 16.26 2.06 7.09
N ILE A 170 15.47 1.08 7.53
CA ILE A 170 14.26 0.63 6.82
C ILE A 170 13.27 1.78 6.69
N TYR A 171 12.96 2.47 7.79
CA TYR A 171 12.04 3.60 7.77
C TYR A 171 12.52 4.72 6.85
N ASN A 172 13.79 5.14 6.95
CA ASN A 172 14.31 6.22 6.11
C ASN A 172 14.24 5.85 4.62
N ARG A 173 14.48 4.58 4.27
CA ARG A 173 14.37 4.10 2.89
C ARG A 173 12.92 4.12 2.41
N LEU A 174 11.96 3.72 3.25
CA LEU A 174 10.53 3.80 2.93
C LEU A 174 10.06 5.26 2.78
N GLU A 175 10.43 6.14 3.70
CA GLU A 175 10.07 7.56 3.68
C GLU A 175 10.65 8.28 2.44
N SER A 176 11.89 7.97 2.07
CA SER A 176 12.50 8.49 0.84
C SER A 176 11.74 8.03 -0.40
N SER A 177 11.21 6.80 -0.38
CA SER A 177 10.42 6.25 -1.49
C SER A 177 9.13 7.04 -1.69
N VAL A 178 8.47 7.48 -0.61
CA VAL A 178 7.28 8.36 -0.70
C VAL A 178 7.59 9.68 -1.34
N HIS A 179 8.67 10.35 -0.92
CA HIS A 179 9.00 11.67 -1.44
C HIS A 179 9.28 11.60 -2.94
N VAL A 180 10.07 10.62 -3.38
CA VAL A 180 10.33 10.39 -4.81
C VAL A 180 9.03 10.13 -5.58
N GLN A 181 8.12 9.33 -5.02
CA GLN A 181 6.86 9.02 -5.68
C GLN A 181 5.94 10.24 -5.81
N LYS A 182 5.90 11.10 -4.78
CA LYS A 182 5.14 12.35 -4.79
C LYS A 182 5.70 13.36 -5.79
N ASP A 183 7.02 13.45 -5.90
CA ASP A 183 7.69 14.31 -6.88
C ASP A 183 7.39 13.86 -8.32
N ILE A 184 7.37 12.54 -8.57
CA ILE A 184 6.97 11.96 -9.87
C ILE A 184 5.51 12.31 -10.19
N GLU A 185 4.58 12.16 -9.25
CA GLU A 185 3.16 12.51 -9.47
C GLU A 185 2.97 14.01 -9.78
N GLU A 186 3.72 14.88 -9.11
CA GLU A 186 3.67 16.33 -9.36
C GLU A 186 4.23 16.68 -10.74
N LEU A 187 5.29 16.00 -11.17
CA LEU A 187 5.86 16.11 -12.51
C LEU A 187 4.87 15.63 -13.59
N ASP A 188 4.26 14.46 -13.44
CA ASP A 188 3.25 13.94 -14.37
C ASP A 188 2.05 14.89 -14.49
N THR A 189 1.59 15.45 -13.36
CA THR A 189 0.50 16.44 -13.36
C THR A 189 0.89 17.70 -14.14
N LYS A 190 2.12 18.20 -13.96
CA LYS A 190 2.63 19.36 -14.69
C LYS A 190 2.79 19.08 -16.18
N ILE A 191 3.27 17.89 -16.55
CA ILE A 191 3.41 17.46 -17.95
C ILE A 191 2.04 17.43 -18.62
N LYS A 192 1.04 16.81 -17.98
CA LYS A 192 -0.34 16.73 -18.51
C LYS A 192 -0.94 18.11 -18.75
N LEU A 193 -0.71 19.05 -17.83
CA LEU A 193 -1.18 20.43 -17.94
C LEU A 193 -0.46 21.24 -19.03
N LEU A 194 0.79 20.89 -19.34
CA LEU A 194 1.55 21.45 -20.45
C LEU A 194 1.07 20.89 -21.80
N GLU A 195 0.78 19.59 -21.88
CA GLU A 195 0.21 18.95 -23.07
C GLU A 195 -1.15 19.55 -23.44
N GLU A 196 -2.03 19.77 -22.45
CA GLU A 196 -3.33 20.43 -22.66
C GLU A 196 -3.17 21.88 -23.18
N LYS A 197 -2.15 22.61 -22.72
CA LYS A 197 -1.87 23.98 -23.17
C LYS A 197 -1.26 24.05 -24.57
N LEU A 198 -0.53 23.02 -24.99
CA LEU A 198 0.10 22.93 -26.30
C LEU A 198 -0.86 22.39 -27.39
N ALA A 199 -1.97 21.77 -26.99
CA ALA A 199 -3.02 21.28 -27.89
C ALA A 199 -4.03 22.36 -28.33
N VAL A 200 -3.86 23.61 -27.88
CA VAL A 200 -4.67 24.81 -28.22
C VAL A 200 -3.87 25.74 -29.13
#